data_AF-A0A0T5PDU6-F1
#
_entry.id   AF-A0A0T5PDU6-F1
#
_cell.length_a   1.000
_cell.length_b   1.000
_cell.length_c   1.000
_cell.angle_alpha   90.00
_cell.angle_beta   90.00
_cell.angle_gamma   90.00
#
_symmetry.space_group_name_H-M   'P 1'
#
loop_
_entity.id
_entity.type
_entity.pdbx_description
1 polymer ?
#
loop_
_entity_poly.entity_id
_entity_poly.type
_entity_poly.pdbx_seq_one_letter_code
_entity_poly.pdbx_strand_id
1 'polypeptide(L)' 'MTPEEKIKALEDQVIEVRHAAVAMVMGMAEAVTNGPNAREDLARGFDQAAAQSEGEACRLAELVATALRHHDGTQNG' A
#
# COMPACT_ATOMS: atom_id res chain seq x y z
N MET A 1 19.56 26.19 -0.54
CA MET A 1 19.03 25.23 0.44
C MET A 1 20.06 25.05 1.55
N THR A 2 19.77 25.57 2.74
CA THR A 2 20.63 25.44 3.91
C THR A 2 20.56 24.03 4.49
N PRO A 3 21.51 23.64 5.36
CA PRO A 3 21.42 22.37 6.10
C PRO A 3 20.12 22.22 6.89
N GLU A 4 19.63 23.30 7.51
CA GLU A 4 18.38 23.32 8.29
C GLU A 4 17.15 23.10 7.39
N GLU A 5 17.13 23.72 6.21
CA GLU A 5 16.07 23.51 5.21
C GLU A 5 16.06 22.06 4.71
N LYS A 6 17.23 21.43 4.55
CA LYS A 6 17.33 20.00 4.20
C LYS A 6 16.80 19.09 5.30
N ILE A 7 17.13 19.36 6.55
CA ILE A 7 16.67 18.56 7.69
C ILE A 7 15.15 18.62 7.78
N LYS A 8 14.58 19.82 7.72
CA LYS A 8 13.13 20.01 7.71
C LYS A 8 12.44 19.26 6.57
N ALA A 9 12.99 19.36 5.35
CA ALA A 9 12.42 18.65 4.19
C ALA A 9 12.47 17.13 4.36
N LEU A 10 13.51 16.58 4.99
CA LEU A 10 13.59 15.16 5.31
C LEU A 10 12.59 14.75 6.40
N GLU A 11 12.41 15.57 7.43
CA GLU A 11 11.39 15.33 8.47
C GLU A 11 9.97 15.32 7.89
N ASP A 12 9.65 16.28 7.02
CA ASP A 12 8.37 16.37 6.34
C ASP A 12 8.12 15.12 5.47
N GLN A 13 9.13 14.67 4.70
CA GLN A 13 9.05 13.44 3.91
C GLN A 13 8.81 12.20 4.78
N VAL A 14 9.45 12.10 5.95
CA VAL A 14 9.24 10.99 6.89
C VAL A 14 7.81 11.00 7.43
N ILE A 15 7.26 12.18 7.73
CA ILE A 15 5.87 12.33 8.18
C ILE A 15 4.89 11.90 7.09
N GLU A 16 5.11 12.33 5.84
CA GLU A 16 4.28 11.95 4.69
C GLU A 16 4.28 10.44 4.46
N VAL A 17 5.46 9.82 4.47
CA VAL A 17 5.60 8.35 4.31
C VAL A 17 4.88 7.60 5.43
N ARG A 18 4.96 8.10 6.68
CA ARG A 18 4.23 7.51 7.82
C ARG A 18 2.72 7.58 7.63
N HIS A 19 2.18 8.73 7.20
CA HIS A 19 0.76 8.85 6.93
C HIS A 19 0.30 7.94 5.79
N ALA A 20 1.08 7.85 4.71
CA ALA A 20 0.79 6.95 3.60
C ALA A 20 0.76 5.48 4.07
N ALA A 21 1.74 5.06 4.88
CA ALA A 21 1.78 3.71 5.42
C ALA A 21 0.56 3.38 6.30
N VAL A 22 0.15 4.31 7.18
CA VAL A 22 -1.04 4.11 8.03
C VAL A 22 -2.31 4.03 7.18
N ALA A 23 -2.46 4.91 6.19
CA ALA A 23 -3.61 4.89 5.28
C ALA A 23 -3.70 3.57 4.50
N MET A 24 -2.56 3.04 4.01
CA MET A 24 -2.51 1.74 3.35
C MET A 24 -2.98 0.61 4.28
N VAL A 25 -2.49 0.57 5.52
CA VAL A 25 -2.89 -0.46 6.50
C VAL A 25 -4.38 -0.38 6.81
N MET A 26 -4.93 0.83 6.99
CA MET A 26 -6.36 0.99 7.23
C MET A 26 -7.21 0.59 6.02
N GLY A 27 -6.81 0.98 4.81
CA GLY A 27 -7.50 0.59 3.58
C GLY A 27 -7.50 -0.93 3.38
N MET A 28 -6.38 -1.60 3.69
CA MET A 28 -6.29 -3.06 3.68
C MET A 28 -7.22 -3.70 4.72
N ALA A 29 -7.27 -3.18 5.95
CA ALA A 29 -8.16 -3.68 6.99
C ALA A 29 -9.65 -3.51 6.59
N GLU A 30 -10.00 -2.35 6.06
CA GLU A 30 -11.37 -2.05 5.59
C GLU A 30 -11.79 -2.96 4.43
N ALA A 31 -10.91 -3.15 3.44
CA ALA A 31 -11.18 -4.02 2.31
C ALA A 31 -11.42 -5.46 2.75
N VAL A 32 -10.60 -5.97 3.67
CA VAL A 32 -10.78 -7.32 4.24
C VAL A 32 -12.13 -7.45 4.97
N THR A 33 -12.56 -6.42 5.72
CA THR A 33 -13.84 -6.46 6.45
C THR A 33 -15.07 -6.32 5.55
N ASN A 34 -14.97 -5.58 4.43
CA ASN A 34 -16.10 -5.23 3.58
C ASN A 34 -16.37 -6.24 2.44
N GLY A 35 -15.62 -7.33 2.38
CA GLY A 35 -15.90 -8.45 1.49
C GLY A 35 -15.19 -8.41 0.13
N PRO A 36 -15.51 -9.34 -0.78
CA PRO A 36 -14.71 -9.59 -2.00
C PRO A 36 -14.60 -8.39 -2.94
N ASN A 37 -15.67 -7.61 -3.11
CA ASN A 37 -15.66 -6.46 -4.02
C ASN A 37 -14.72 -5.34 -3.53
N ALA A 38 -14.73 -5.05 -2.23
CA ALA A 38 -13.84 -4.04 -1.64
C ALA A 38 -12.36 -4.45 -1.73
N ARG A 39 -12.08 -5.76 -1.64
CA ARG A 39 -10.74 -6.32 -1.86
C ARG A 39 -10.28 -6.14 -3.31
N GLU A 40 -11.16 -6.39 -4.29
CA GLU A 40 -10.83 -6.20 -5.70
C GLU A 40 -10.59 -4.73 -6.04
N ASP A 41 -11.40 -3.81 -5.51
CA ASP A 41 -11.19 -2.36 -5.71
C ASP A 41 -9.84 -1.91 -5.14
N LEU A 42 -9.47 -2.40 -3.95
CA LEU A 42 -8.16 -2.12 -3.37
C LEU A 42 -7.01 -2.76 -4.19
N ALA A 43 -7.20 -4.00 -4.65
CA ALA A 43 -6.21 -4.69 -5.49
C ALA A 43 -5.92 -3.93 -6.78
N ARG A 44 -6.95 -3.35 -7.41
CA ARG A 44 -6.77 -2.47 -8.59
C ARG A 44 -5.97 -1.21 -8.27
N GLY A 45 -6.16 -0.63 -7.09
CA GLY A 45 -5.34 0.49 -6.62
C GLY A 45 -3.85 0.11 -6.55
N PHE A 46 -3.55 -1.10 -6.09
CA PHE A 46 -2.19 -1.63 -6.06
C PHE A 46 -1.65 -1.98 -7.46
N ASP A 47 -2.47 -2.49 -8.39
CA ASP A 47 -2.05 -2.69 -9.78
C ASP A 47 -1.64 -1.36 -10.44
N GLN A 48 -2.41 -0.30 -10.18
CA GLN A 48 -2.08 1.04 -10.68
C GLN A 48 -0.78 1.57 -10.07
N ALA A 49 -0.56 1.35 -8.76
CA ALA A 49 0.69 1.71 -8.10
C ALA A 49 1.89 0.94 -8.66
N ALA A 50 1.72 -0.35 -8.96
CA ALA A 50 2.73 -1.19 -9.59
C ALA A 50 3.12 -0.66 -10.98
N ALA A 51 2.13 -0.27 -11.80
CA ALA A 51 2.35 0.28 -13.13
C ALA A 51 3.10 1.64 -13.14
N GLN A 52 3.11 2.35 -12.01
CA GLN A 52 3.77 3.66 -11.84
C GLN A 52 5.09 3.58 -11.05
N SER A 53 5.47 2.39 -10.60
CA SER A 53 6.63 2.18 -9.73
C SER A 53 7.65 1.26 -10.37
N GLU A 54 8.89 1.30 -9.88
CA GLU A 54 9.97 0.42 -10.32
C GLU A 54 10.56 -0.37 -9.14
N GLY A 55 11.29 -1.45 -9.45
CA GLY A 55 12.04 -2.22 -8.46
C GLY A 55 11.17 -2.84 -7.36
N GLU A 56 11.59 -2.69 -6.11
CA GLU A 56 10.94 -3.32 -4.95
C GLU A 56 9.53 -2.78 -4.70
N ALA A 57 9.27 -1.51 -5.02
CA ALA A 57 7.94 -0.91 -4.87
C ALA A 57 6.92 -1.52 -5.83
N CYS A 58 7.32 -1.74 -7.10
CA CYS A 58 6.49 -2.44 -8.08
C CYS A 58 6.17 -3.86 -7.61
N ARG A 59 7.20 -4.62 -7.22
CA ARG A 59 7.05 -6.00 -6.74
C ARG A 59 6.15 -6.10 -5.49
N LEU A 60 6.29 -5.17 -4.54
CA LEU A 60 5.45 -5.15 -3.35
C LEU A 60 3.99 -4.87 -3.70
N ALA A 61 3.73 -3.90 -4.59
CA ALA A 61 2.38 -3.57 -5.01
C ALA A 61 1.70 -4.76 -5.73
N GLU A 62 2.41 -5.47 -6.61
CA GLU A 62 1.90 -6.69 -7.26
C GLU A 62 1.58 -7.81 -6.24
N LEU A 63 2.46 -8.02 -5.25
CA LEU A 63 2.24 -9.01 -4.19
C LEU A 63 0.99 -8.70 -3.37
N VAL A 64 0.77 -7.43 -3.02
CA VAL A 64 -0.41 -7.03 -2.24
C VAL A 64 -1.68 -7.16 -3.08
N ALA A 65 -1.68 -6.73 -4.34
CA ALA A 65 -2.83 -6.91 -5.24
C ALA A 65 -3.20 -8.40 -5.40
N THR A 66 -2.19 -9.25 -5.57
CA THR A 66 -2.34 -10.71 -5.63
C THR A 66 -2.93 -11.25 -4.33
N ALA A 67 -2.38 -10.88 -3.17
CA ALA A 67 -2.85 -11.36 -1.87
C ALA A 67 -4.32 -10.96 -1.58
N LEU A 68 -4.73 -9.76 -1.97
CA LEU A 68 -6.10 -9.29 -1.81
C LEU A 68 -7.10 -10.12 -2.62
N ARG A 69 -6.72 -10.54 -3.83
CA ARG A 69 -7.52 -11.39 -4.73
C ARG A 69 -7.54 -12.85 -4.32
N HIS A 70 -6.39 -13.36 -3.87
CA HIS A 70 -6.21 -14.76 -3.48
C HIS A 70 -6.59 -15.05 -2.03
N HIS A 71 -7.26 -14.13 -1.34
CA HIS A 71 -7.92 -14.46 -0.08
C HIS A 71 -9.22 -15.28 -0.34
N ASP A 72 -9.05 -16.42 -1.01
CA ASP A 72 -9.79 -17.62 -0.70
C ASP A 72 -9.22 -18.15 0.61
N GLY A 73 -10.10 -18.44 1.56
CA GLY A 73 -9.70 -18.76 2.92
C GLY A 73 -8.57 -19.78 2.98
N THR A 74 -7.67 -19.58 3.93
CA THR A 74 -7.09 -20.70 4.68
C THR A 74 -8.24 -21.51 5.31
N GLN A 75 -8.99 -22.23 4.49
CA GLN A 75 -9.52 -23.55 4.77
C GLN A 75 -8.52 -24.53 4.17
N ASN A 76 -7.40 -24.71 4.87
CA ASN A 76 -6.55 -25.88 4.71
C ASN A 76 -6.11 -26.27 6.11
N GLY A 77 -6.79 -27.27 6.68
CA GLY A 77 -6.44 -27.94 7.94
C GLY A 77 -7.39 -27.64 9.09
#